data_AF-A0A0C3SB93-F1
#
_entry.id   AF-A0A0C3SB93-F1
#
_cell.length_a   1.000
_cell.length_b   1.000
_cell.length_c   1.000
_cell.angle_alpha   90.00
_cell.angle_beta   90.00
_cell.angle_gamma   90.00
#
_symmetry.space_group_name_H-M   'P 1'
#
loop_
_entity.id
_entity.type
_entity.pdbx_description
1 polymer ?
#
loop_
_entity_poly.entity_id
_entity_poly.type
_entity_poly.pdbx_seq_one_letter_code
_entity_poly.pdbx_strand_id
1 'polypeptide(L)'
;MGQLSEDSGFVKTIKNLKEEQIQLEKRLWDERRAIEKRHEEKVQVARTKANMIGVALSKFEADNMTDAFRRELQHFDKERVLPAWDGLVSRQQTALERLGVPTMFSTVVPVERQKQHKVMQVLAEVITE
;
A
#
# COMPACT_ATOMS: atom_id res chain seq x y z
N MET A 1 -23.03 -17.12 -10.96
CA MET A 1 -22.46 -15.76 -10.78
C MET A 1 -23.52 -14.67 -10.88
N GLY A 2 -24.51 -14.75 -11.79
CA GLY A 2 -25.55 -13.70 -11.94
C GLY A 2 -26.46 -13.45 -10.71
N GLN A 3 -26.58 -14.39 -9.76
CA GLN A 3 -27.36 -14.18 -8.52
C GLN A 3 -26.62 -13.39 -7.42
N LEU A 4 -25.27 -13.29 -7.48
CA LEU A 4 -24.49 -12.56 -6.46
C LEU A 4 -24.46 -11.05 -6.73
N SER A 5 -24.56 -10.63 -7.99
CA SER A 5 -24.70 -9.22 -8.39
C SER A 5 -26.05 -8.61 -8.01
N GLU A 6 -27.08 -9.43 -7.86
CA GLU A 6 -28.43 -9.01 -7.47
C GLU A 6 -28.59 -8.91 -5.94
N ASP A 7 -27.69 -9.52 -5.17
CA ASP A 7 -27.67 -9.40 -3.71
C ASP A 7 -27.05 -8.05 -3.28
N SER A 8 -27.92 -7.12 -2.90
CA SER A 8 -27.54 -5.81 -2.37
C SER A 8 -26.57 -5.85 -1.18
N GLY A 9 -26.64 -6.89 -0.34
CA GLY A 9 -25.75 -7.09 0.81
C GLY A 9 -24.35 -7.50 0.37
N PHE A 10 -24.26 -8.39 -0.62
CA PHE A 10 -23.00 -8.76 -1.26
C PHE A 10 -22.32 -7.54 -1.90
N VAL A 11 -23.03 -6.85 -2.79
CA VAL A 11 -22.50 -5.67 -3.50
C VAL A 11 -22.04 -4.57 -2.54
N LYS A 12 -22.82 -4.30 -1.48
CA LYS A 12 -22.44 -3.33 -0.44
C LYS A 12 -21.15 -3.73 0.25
N THR A 13 -21.00 -5.02 0.60
CA THR A 13 -19.80 -5.50 1.28
C THR A 13 -18.56 -5.37 0.38
N ILE A 14 -18.65 -5.73 -0.90
CA ILE A 14 -17.52 -5.57 -1.82
C ILE A 14 -17.15 -4.09 -2.02
N LYS A 15 -18.15 -3.20 -2.14
CA LYS A 15 -17.90 -1.75 -2.21
C LYS A 15 -17.17 -1.24 -0.96
N ASN A 16 -17.57 -1.71 0.23
CA ASN A 16 -16.88 -1.36 1.47
C ASN A 16 -15.43 -1.87 1.49
N LEU A 17 -15.18 -3.12 1.07
CA LEU A 17 -13.82 -3.67 0.99
C LEU A 17 -12.91 -2.89 0.03
N LYS A 18 -13.48 -2.41 -1.09
CA LYS A 18 -12.79 -1.54 -2.05
C LYS A 18 -12.49 -0.16 -1.46
N GLU A 19 -13.45 0.44 -0.76
CA GLU A 19 -13.23 1.73 -0.10
C GLU A 19 -12.15 1.61 0.99
N GLU A 20 -12.18 0.56 1.81
CA GLU A 20 -11.13 0.27 2.79
C GLU A 20 -9.74 0.18 2.14
N GLN A 21 -9.65 -0.49 0.99
CA GLN A 21 -8.41 -0.56 0.21
C GLN A 21 -7.95 0.82 -0.26
N ILE A 22 -8.85 1.61 -0.88
CA ILE A 22 -8.53 2.96 -1.36
C ILE A 22 -8.06 3.86 -0.22
N GLN A 23 -8.71 3.79 0.95
CA GLN A 23 -8.33 4.60 2.11
C GLN A 23 -6.96 4.18 2.66
N LEU A 24 -6.64 2.88 2.66
CA LEU A 24 -5.31 2.41 3.03
C LEU A 24 -4.25 2.91 2.04
N GLU A 25 -4.49 2.76 0.74
CA GLU A 25 -3.58 3.20 -0.32
C GLU A 25 -3.28 4.69 -0.22
N LYS A 26 -4.33 5.53 -0.07
CA LYS A 26 -4.18 6.98 0.13
C LYS A 26 -3.33 7.29 1.36
N ARG A 27 -3.61 6.63 2.49
CA ARG A 27 -2.86 6.85 3.72
C ARG A 27 -1.39 6.48 3.59
N LEU A 28 -1.08 5.31 3.02
CA LEU A 28 0.30 4.87 2.81
C LEU A 28 1.02 5.78 1.81
N TRP A 29 0.32 6.26 0.78
CA TRP A 29 0.85 7.24 -0.16
C TRP A 29 1.22 8.54 0.54
N ASP A 30 0.32 9.11 1.34
CA ASP A 30 0.57 10.35 2.07
C ASP A 30 1.72 10.20 3.07
N GLU A 31 1.79 9.07 3.79
CA GLU A 31 2.89 8.74 4.70
C GLU A 31 4.24 8.67 3.94
N ARG A 32 4.27 8.06 2.74
CA ARG A 32 5.47 8.00 1.90
C ARG A 32 5.88 9.38 1.39
N ARG A 33 4.92 10.19 0.92
CA ARG A 33 5.15 11.57 0.47
C ARG A 33 5.70 12.43 1.60
N ALA A 34 5.27 12.20 2.84
CA ALA A 34 5.84 12.89 4.01
C ALA A 34 7.33 12.54 4.22
N ILE A 35 7.73 11.28 4.01
CA ILE A 35 9.15 10.87 4.08
C ILE A 35 9.97 11.58 2.99
N GLU A 36 9.48 11.58 1.76
CA GLU A 36 10.11 12.30 0.64
C GLU A 36 10.29 13.78 0.94
N LYS A 37 9.22 14.45 1.39
CA LYS A 37 9.25 15.88 1.71
C LYS A 37 10.25 16.19 2.83
N ARG A 38 10.27 15.38 3.90
CA ARG A 38 11.26 15.56 4.99
C ARG A 38 12.70 15.39 4.49
N HIS A 39 12.93 14.48 3.55
CA HIS A 39 14.25 14.33 2.95
C HIS A 39 14.63 15.54 2.09
N GLU A 40 13.72 16.02 1.25
CA GLU A 40 13.92 17.23 0.45
C GLU A 40 14.24 18.44 1.34
N GLU A 41 13.48 18.64 2.41
CA GLU A 41 13.72 19.71 3.39
C GLU A 41 15.13 19.61 4.01
N LYS A 42 15.55 18.41 4.43
CA LYS A 42 16.90 18.17 4.97
C LYS A 42 17.97 18.55 3.93
N VAL A 43 17.81 18.14 2.68
CA VAL A 43 18.75 18.46 1.58
C VAL A 43 18.80 19.97 1.33
N GLN A 44 17.66 20.65 1.31
CA GLN A 44 17.61 22.10 1.12
C GLN A 44 18.30 22.86 2.25
N VAL A 45 18.10 22.43 3.51
CA VAL A 45 18.79 23.02 4.67
C VAL A 45 20.30 22.81 4.56
N ALA A 46 20.76 21.61 4.20
CA ALA A 46 22.18 21.31 4.04
C ALA A 46 22.82 22.16 2.92
N ARG A 47 22.16 22.27 1.76
CA ARG A 47 22.60 23.13 0.65
C ARG A 47 22.66 24.60 1.05
N THR A 48 21.64 25.11 1.72
CA THR A 48 21.60 26.49 2.20
C THR A 48 22.75 26.78 3.15
N LYS A 49 23.02 25.88 4.11
CA LYS A 49 24.14 26.00 5.04
C LYS A 49 25.49 26.02 4.34
N ALA A 50 25.70 25.11 3.39
CA ALA A 50 26.94 25.06 2.61
C ALA A 50 27.16 26.38 1.85
N ASN A 51 26.12 26.86 1.15
CA ASN A 51 26.15 28.12 0.41
C ASN A 51 26.45 29.33 1.31
N MET A 52 25.88 29.40 2.52
CA MET A 52 26.15 30.48 3.47
C MET A 52 27.61 30.55 3.92
N ILE A 53 28.29 29.39 3.99
CA ILE A 53 29.71 29.29 4.38
C ILE A 53 30.62 29.44 3.13
N GLY A 54 30.04 29.57 1.94
CA GLY A 54 30.78 29.68 0.67
C GLY A 54 31.39 28.36 0.21
N VAL A 55 30.89 27.22 0.72
CA VAL A 55 31.36 25.88 0.36
C VAL A 55 30.26 25.09 -0.34
N ALA A 56 30.64 24.16 -1.21
CA ALA A 56 29.68 23.21 -1.79
C ALA A 56 29.40 22.06 -0.81
N LEU A 57 28.23 21.45 -0.93
CA LEU A 57 27.92 20.20 -0.22
C LEU A 57 28.92 19.12 -0.66
N SER A 58 29.61 18.49 0.29
CA SER A 58 30.58 17.46 -0.07
C SER A 58 29.89 16.21 -0.61
N LYS A 59 30.59 15.45 -1.44
CA LYS A 59 30.10 14.17 -1.95
C LYS A 59 29.75 13.20 -0.81
N PHE A 60 30.59 13.13 0.21
CA PHE A 60 30.37 12.27 1.37
C PHE A 60 29.07 12.63 2.12
N GLU A 61 28.79 13.92 2.32
CA GLU A 61 27.54 14.36 2.95
C GLU A 61 26.33 14.04 2.07
N ALA A 62 26.42 14.29 0.76
CA ALA A 62 25.35 13.97 -0.17
C ALA A 62 25.03 12.47 -0.18
N ASP A 63 26.06 11.62 -0.28
CA ASP A 63 25.94 10.16 -0.28
C ASP A 63 25.31 9.68 1.05
N ASN A 64 25.75 10.21 2.19
CA ASN A 64 25.17 9.87 3.49
C ASN A 64 23.68 10.25 3.60
N MET A 65 23.29 11.40 3.07
CA MET A 65 21.88 11.84 3.06
C MET A 65 21.03 10.93 2.18
N THR A 66 21.53 10.53 1.02
CA THR A 66 20.86 9.58 0.12
C THR A 66 20.73 8.20 0.77
N ASP A 67 21.78 7.69 1.42
CA ASP A 67 21.75 6.40 2.09
C ASP A 67 20.84 6.38 3.32
N ALA A 68 20.78 7.48 4.07
CA ALA A 68 19.82 7.64 5.16
C ALA A 68 18.38 7.61 4.65
N PHE A 69 18.08 8.32 3.56
CA PHE A 69 16.76 8.32 2.94
C PHE A 69 16.36 6.94 2.41
N ARG A 70 17.27 6.25 1.72
CA ARG A 70 17.03 4.89 1.24
C ARG A 70 16.69 3.94 2.38
N ARG A 71 17.41 4.02 3.50
CA ARG A 71 17.14 3.20 4.70
C ARG A 71 15.79 3.54 5.33
N GLU A 72 15.43 4.82 5.42
CA GLU A 72 14.12 5.25 5.95
C GLU A 72 12.98 4.71 5.08
N LEU A 73 13.09 4.79 3.75
CA LEU A 73 12.11 4.22 2.83
C LEU A 73 12.00 2.70 2.97
N GLN A 74 13.12 1.98 2.99
CA GLN A 74 13.11 0.52 3.15
C GLN A 74 12.47 0.09 4.49
N HIS A 75 12.76 0.83 5.56
CA HIS A 75 12.14 0.58 6.86
C HIS A 75 10.64 0.85 6.81
N PHE A 76 10.20 1.93 6.16
CA PHE A 76 8.78 2.20 5.97
C PHE A 76 8.10 1.09 5.15
N ASP A 77 8.69 0.67 4.04
CA ASP A 77 8.11 -0.39 3.21
C ASP A 77 7.98 -1.69 4.00
N LYS A 78 9.03 -2.09 4.73
CA LYS A 78 9.06 -3.34 5.47
C LYS A 78 8.16 -3.34 6.71
N GLU A 79 8.23 -2.29 7.53
CA GLU A 79 7.62 -2.27 8.86
C GLU A 79 6.23 -1.65 8.85
N ARG A 80 5.89 -0.86 7.82
CA ARG A 80 4.61 -0.15 7.73
C ARG A 80 3.75 -0.61 6.57
N VAL A 81 4.30 -0.67 5.35
CA VAL A 81 3.53 -1.00 4.14
C VAL A 81 3.16 -2.47 4.12
N LEU A 82 4.13 -3.40 4.18
CA LEU A 82 3.87 -4.84 4.09
C LEU A 82 2.87 -5.32 5.16
N PRO A 83 3.03 -4.99 6.47
CA PRO A 83 2.10 -5.48 7.48
C PRO A 83 0.68 -4.91 7.32
N ALA A 84 0.56 -3.66 6.84
CA ALA A 84 -0.74 -3.06 6.59
C ALA A 84 -1.48 -3.74 5.43
N TRP A 85 -0.75 -4.09 4.35
CA TRP A 85 -1.27 -4.85 3.22
C TRP A 85 -1.67 -6.27 3.61
N ASP A 86 -0.81 -6.98 4.35
CA ASP A 86 -1.11 -8.34 4.84
C ASP A 86 -2.39 -8.33 5.70
N GLY A 87 -2.51 -7.33 6.59
CA GLY A 87 -3.71 -7.14 7.40
C GLY A 87 -4.97 -6.86 6.57
N LEU A 88 -4.88 -6.02 5.52
CA LEU A 88 -6.00 -5.75 4.62
C LEU A 88 -6.42 -7.02 3.88
N VAL A 89 -5.45 -7.72 3.28
CA VAL A 89 -5.67 -8.95 2.54
C VAL A 89 -6.36 -10.00 3.42
N SER A 90 -5.89 -10.20 4.64
CA SER A 90 -6.49 -11.16 5.56
C SER A 90 -7.94 -10.83 5.91
N ARG A 91 -8.26 -9.54 6.09
CA ARG A 91 -9.65 -9.09 6.32
C ARG A 91 -10.52 -9.31 5.09
N GLN A 92 -10.02 -8.98 3.91
CA GLN A 92 -10.73 -9.20 2.64
C GLN A 92 -11.01 -10.69 2.40
N GLN A 93 -10.02 -11.56 2.57
CA GLN A 93 -10.20 -13.02 2.49
C GLN A 93 -11.30 -13.48 3.44
N THR A 94 -11.20 -13.12 4.73
CA THR A 94 -12.19 -13.50 5.76
C THR A 94 -13.61 -13.01 5.41
N ALA A 95 -13.74 -11.77 4.92
CA ALA A 95 -15.04 -11.21 4.54
C ALA A 95 -15.64 -11.94 3.33
N LEU A 96 -14.82 -12.23 2.32
CA LEU A 96 -15.25 -12.92 1.11
C LEU A 96 -15.58 -14.40 1.37
N GLU A 97 -14.82 -15.07 2.24
CA GLU A 97 -15.13 -16.42 2.72
C GLU A 97 -16.49 -16.48 3.42
N ARG A 98 -16.79 -15.50 4.29
CA ARG A 98 -18.10 -15.40 4.98
C ARG A 98 -19.27 -15.16 4.01
N LEU A 99 -19.01 -14.50 2.89
CA LEU A 99 -19.98 -14.32 1.81
C LEU A 99 -20.12 -15.56 0.90
N GLY A 100 -19.41 -16.65 1.21
CA GLY A 100 -19.43 -17.88 0.43
C GLY A 100 -18.70 -17.77 -0.90
N VAL A 101 -17.83 -16.77 -1.08
CA VAL A 101 -17.03 -16.64 -2.30
C VAL A 101 -16.04 -17.82 -2.36
N PRO A 102 -16.06 -18.62 -3.45
CA PRO A 102 -15.23 -19.80 -3.55
C PRO A 102 -13.74 -19.49 -3.35
N THR A 103 -13.02 -20.37 -2.67
CA THR A 103 -11.56 -20.34 -2.50
C THR A 103 -11.00 -19.16 -1.68
N MET A 104 -11.85 -18.30 -1.11
CA MET A 104 -11.43 -17.07 -0.41
C MET A 104 -11.01 -17.26 1.06
N PHE A 105 -10.67 -18.46 1.48
CA PHE A 105 -10.17 -18.73 2.83
C PHE A 105 -8.87 -17.96 3.14
N SER A 106 -8.64 -17.63 4.41
CA SER A 106 -7.39 -16.97 4.82
C SER A 106 -6.17 -17.83 4.50
N THR A 107 -5.24 -17.29 3.71
CA THR A 107 -4.04 -18.01 3.29
C THR A 107 -2.93 -17.06 2.89
N VAL A 108 -1.70 -17.48 3.16
CA VAL A 108 -0.46 -16.82 2.70
C VAL A 108 0.27 -17.66 1.64
N VAL A 109 -0.27 -18.82 1.26
CA VAL A 109 0.36 -19.73 0.30
C VAL A 109 0.24 -19.16 -1.12
N PRO A 110 1.36 -18.95 -1.86
CA PRO A 110 1.33 -18.26 -3.15
C PRO A 110 0.39 -18.89 -4.19
N VAL A 111 0.34 -20.22 -4.26
CA VAL A 111 -0.52 -20.94 -5.22
C VAL A 111 -2.01 -20.68 -4.94
N GLU A 112 -2.41 -20.68 -3.67
CA GLU A 112 -3.79 -20.39 -3.27
C GLU A 112 -4.11 -18.89 -3.46
N ARG A 113 -3.16 -18.00 -3.18
CA ARG A 113 -3.29 -16.57 -3.48
C ARG A 113 -3.50 -16.30 -4.97
N GLN A 114 -2.83 -17.05 -5.85
CA GLN A 114 -3.02 -16.91 -7.29
C GLN A 114 -4.43 -17.32 -7.72
N LYS A 115 -5.00 -18.38 -7.12
CA LYS A 115 -6.40 -18.77 -7.37
C LYS A 115 -7.38 -17.70 -6.91
N GLN A 116 -7.18 -17.17 -5.71
CA GLN A 116 -7.99 -16.07 -5.16
C GLN A 116 -7.93 -14.83 -6.05
N HIS A 117 -6.75 -14.50 -6.61
CA HIS A 117 -6.60 -13.37 -7.51
C HIS A 117 -7.45 -13.51 -8.78
N LYS A 118 -7.55 -14.72 -9.35
CA LYS A 118 -8.43 -14.99 -10.50
C LYS A 118 -9.90 -14.80 -10.15
N VAL A 119 -10.32 -15.26 -8.97
CA VAL A 119 -11.70 -15.04 -8.48
C VAL A 119 -11.99 -13.55 -8.29
N MET A 120 -11.04 -12.80 -7.73
CA MET A 120 -11.18 -11.35 -7.55
C MET A 120 -11.27 -10.59 -8.87
N GLN A 121 -10.57 -11.01 -9.93
CA GLN A 121 -10.70 -10.40 -11.27
C GLN A 121 -12.13 -10.53 -11.79
N VAL A 122 -12.71 -11.73 -11.71
CA VAL A 122 -14.10 -11.97 -12.12
C VAL A 122 -15.08 -11.14 -11.28
N LEU A 123 -14.87 -11.06 -9.96
CA LEU A 123 -15.71 -10.24 -9.09
C LEU A 123 -15.61 -8.74 -9.40
N ALA A 124 -14.43 -8.25 -9.77
CA ALA A 124 -14.23 -6.86 -10.13
C ALA A 124 -15.01 -6.52 -11.41
N GLU A 125 -14.98 -7.38 -12.42
CA GLU A 125 -15.74 -7.20 -13.67
C GLU A 125 -17.25 -7.08 -13.40
N VAL A 126 -17.80 -7.97 -12.58
CA VAL A 126 -19.24 -8.01 -12.24
C VAL A 126 -19.75 -6.76 -11.50
N ILE A 127 -18.88 -6.02 -10.81
CA ILE A 127 -19.26 -4.85 -10.00
C ILE A 127 -19.01 -3.53 -10.75
N THR A 128 -18.32 -3.59 -11.89
CA THR A 128 -18.03 -2.42 -12.73
C THR A 128 -19.07 -2.24 -13.86
N GLU A 129 -19.87 -3.27 -14.13
CA GLU A 129 -21.12 -3.18 -14.91
C GLU A 129 -22.29 -2.62 -14.08
#